data_AF-A0AAX2TLV5-F1
#
_entry.id   AF-A0AAX2TLV5-F1
#
_cell.length_a   1.000
_cell.length_b   1.000
_cell.length_c   1.000
_cell.angle_alpha   90.00
_cell.angle_beta   90.00
_cell.angle_gamma   90.00
#
_symmetry.space_group_name_H-M   'P 1'
#
loop_
_entity.id
_entity.type
_entity.pdbx_description
1 polymer ?
#
loop_
_entity_poly.entity_id
_entity_poly.type
_entity_poly.pdbx_seq_one_letter_code
_entity_poly.pdbx_strand_id
1 'polypeptide(L)'
;SRDVVLIDAPGHAEFLRNMITGASQADGAVLIIDAPEGVRSQTRRHGYLLHLLGVKQVAVVVNKMDRVDFSAARFNEISAEISAHLIGLGVTPTAVVPISARDGDGVAEHTPRIEWYNGPTVVEAL
;
A
#
# COMPACT_ATOMS: atom_id res chain seq x y z
N SER A 1 -19.05 -11.82 4.69
CA SER A 1 -18.53 -10.55 4.14
C SER A 1 -17.94 -9.76 5.29
N ARG A 2 -16.81 -9.08 5.08
CA ARG A 2 -16.35 -8.02 5.97
C ARG A 2 -16.87 -6.70 5.43
N ASP A 3 -17.45 -5.86 6.29
CA ASP A 3 -17.83 -4.51 5.90
C ASP A 3 -16.58 -3.61 5.99
N VAL A 4 -16.17 -3.04 4.86
CA VAL A 4 -14.98 -2.19 4.76
C VAL A 4 -15.41 -0.77 4.42
N VAL A 5 -14.98 0.21 5.21
CA VAL A 5 -15.17 1.64 4.93
C VAL A 5 -13.85 2.21 4.43
N LEU A 6 -13.82 2.64 3.16
CA LEU A 6 -12.65 3.29 2.57
C LEU A 6 -12.69 4.78 2.87
N ILE A 7 -11.64 5.27 3.55
CA ILE A 7 -11.45 6.69 3.82
C ILE A 7 -10.28 7.17 2.96
N ASP A 8 -10.56 7.98 1.94
CA ASP A 8 -9.53 8.55 1.09
C ASP A 8 -8.88 9.78 1.75
N ALA A 9 -7.55 9.82 1.75
CA ALA A 9 -6.77 10.86 2.38
C ALA A 9 -5.75 11.42 1.36
N PRO A 10 -6.04 12.56 0.72
CA PRO A 10 -5.14 13.16 -0.25
C PRO A 10 -3.82 13.57 0.42
N GLY A 11 -2.70 13.22 -0.20
CA GLY A 11 -1.38 13.45 0.38
C GLY A 11 -0.87 14.91 0.35
N HIS A 12 -1.71 15.87 -0.02
CA HIS A 12 -1.34 17.29 -0.01
C HIS A 12 -1.37 17.84 1.43
N ALA A 13 -0.42 18.73 1.76
CA ALA A 13 -0.28 19.27 3.13
C ALA A 13 -1.55 19.95 3.66
N GLU A 14 -2.39 20.48 2.77
CA GLU A 14 -3.66 21.14 3.11
C GLU A 14 -4.78 20.17 3.53
N PHE A 15 -4.65 18.87 3.27
CA PHE A 15 -5.66 17.84 3.60
C PHE A 15 -5.27 16.92 4.77
N LEU A 16 -4.17 17.22 5.46
CA LEU A 16 -3.71 16.47 6.64
C LEU A 16 -4.79 16.36 7.72
N ARG A 17 -5.65 17.37 7.87
CA ARG A 17 -6.78 17.31 8.82
C ARG A 17 -7.74 16.16 8.50
N ASN A 18 -8.09 15.96 7.24
CA ASN A 18 -9.01 14.91 6.83
C ASN A 18 -8.39 13.52 7.03
N MET A 19 -7.09 13.39 6.74
CA MET A 19 -6.33 12.17 7.02
C MET A 19 -6.30 11.83 8.51
N ILE A 20 -6.06 12.82 9.38
CA ILE A 20 -5.99 12.61 10.83
C ILE A 20 -7.33 12.11 11.36
N THR A 21 -8.45 12.77 11.00
CA THR A 21 -9.79 12.35 11.45
C THR A 21 -10.18 10.97 10.91
N GLY A 22 -9.79 10.66 9.68
CA GLY A 22 -10.06 9.37 9.05
C GLY A 22 -9.27 8.22 9.67
N ALA A 23 -7.95 8.36 9.72
CA ALA A 23 -7.07 7.30 10.21
C ALA A 23 -7.10 7.13 11.73
N SER A 24 -7.56 8.12 12.51
CA SER A 24 -7.80 7.93 13.96
C SER A 24 -8.93 6.94 14.27
N GLN A 25 -9.82 6.66 13.31
CA GLN A 25 -10.93 5.72 13.46
C GLN A 25 -10.74 4.44 12.63
N ALA A 26 -9.59 4.29 11.96
CA ALA A 26 -9.35 3.18 11.06
C ALA A 26 -8.66 2.01 11.79
N ASP A 27 -9.21 0.81 11.63
CA ASP A 27 -8.60 -0.43 12.15
C ASP A 27 -7.34 -0.83 11.36
N GLY A 28 -7.22 -0.35 10.13
CA GLY A 28 -6.09 -0.56 9.24
C GLY A 28 -6.00 0.48 8.13
N ALA A 29 -4.89 0.46 7.38
CA ALA A 29 -4.66 1.37 6.26
C ALA A 29 -4.08 0.66 5.04
N VAL A 30 -4.41 1.18 3.86
CA VAL A 30 -3.80 0.77 2.59
C VAL A 30 -2.88 1.88 2.12
N LEU A 31 -1.58 1.59 2.07
CA LEU A 31 -0.56 2.51 1.55
C LEU A 31 -0.27 2.20 0.09
N ILE A 32 -0.61 3.12 -0.80
CA ILE A 32 -0.45 2.93 -2.25
C ILE A 32 0.87 3.57 -2.72
N ILE A 33 1.63 2.83 -3.53
CA ILE A 33 2.89 3.24 -4.15
C ILE A 33 2.77 3.07 -5.66
N ASP A 34 3.22 4.06 -6.42
CA ASP A 34 3.33 3.99 -7.88
C ASP A 34 4.61 3.22 -8.26
N ALA A 35 4.49 2.13 -9.03
CA ALA A 35 5.63 1.26 -9.37
C ALA A 35 6.75 1.97 -10.17
N PRO A 36 6.44 2.76 -11.22
CA PRO A 36 7.42 3.64 -11.86
C PRO A 36 8.15 4.57 -10.88
N GLU A 37 7.43 5.25 -9.98
CA GLU A 37 8.04 6.25 -9.10
C GLU A 37 8.76 5.66 -7.89
N GLY A 38 8.30 4.51 -7.40
CA GLY A 38 8.80 3.86 -6.19
C GLY A 38 8.45 4.64 -4.92
N VAL A 39 9.21 4.39 -3.85
CA VAL A 39 8.99 5.06 -2.56
C VAL A 39 9.44 6.52 -2.65
N ARG A 40 8.53 7.44 -2.36
CA ARG A 40 8.81 8.89 -2.36
C ARG A 40 8.78 9.47 -0.96
N SER A 41 9.22 10.72 -0.81
CA SER A 41 9.15 11.47 0.45
C SER A 41 7.72 11.53 1.01
N GLN A 42 6.73 11.63 0.11
CA GLN A 42 5.32 11.60 0.48
C GLN A 42 4.91 10.24 1.06
N THR A 43 5.26 9.12 0.43
CA THR A 43 5.02 7.76 0.95
C THR A 43 5.59 7.59 2.36
N ARG A 44 6.83 8.05 2.56
CA ARG A 44 7.50 7.99 3.87
C ARG A 44 6.77 8.82 4.94
N ARG A 45 6.30 10.01 4.56
CA ARG A 45 5.50 10.89 5.44
C ARG A 45 4.17 10.25 5.82
N HIS A 46 3.49 9.56 4.91
CA HIS A 46 2.25 8.85 5.22
C HIS A 46 2.48 7.68 6.17
N GLY A 47 3.54 6.89 5.96
CA GLY A 47 3.92 5.84 6.92
C GLY A 47 4.14 6.39 8.34
N TYR A 48 4.77 7.56 8.45
CA TYR A 48 4.95 8.23 9.74
C TYR A 48 3.63 8.71 10.37
N LEU A 49 2.70 9.23 9.55
CA LEU A 49 1.38 9.64 10.03
C LEU A 49 0.56 8.45 10.52
N LEU A 50 0.58 7.32 9.80
CA LEU A 50 -0.09 6.09 10.23
C LEU A 50 0.43 5.61 11.60
N HIS A 51 1.75 5.66 11.79
CA HIS A 51 2.36 5.37 13.08
C HIS A 51 1.86 6.30 14.20
N LEU A 52 1.87 7.61 13.97
CA LEU A 52 1.41 8.60 14.96
C LEU A 52 -0.07 8.45 15.31
N LEU A 53 -0.89 8.00 14.35
CA LEU A 53 -2.32 7.78 14.54
C LEU A 53 -2.63 6.41 15.17
N GLY A 54 -1.60 5.60 15.46
CA GLY A 54 -1.75 4.32 16.13
C GLY A 54 -2.28 3.19 15.24
N VAL A 55 -2.28 3.38 13.91
CA VAL A 55 -2.72 2.36 12.95
C VAL A 55 -1.69 1.24 12.91
N LYS A 56 -2.07 0.05 13.37
CA LYS A 56 -1.16 -1.10 13.49
C LYS A 56 -1.18 -2.01 12.26
N GLN A 57 -2.29 -2.05 11.53
CA GLN A 57 -2.45 -2.90 10.36
C GLN A 57 -2.27 -2.06 9.10
N VAL A 58 -1.19 -2.28 8.36
CA VAL A 58 -0.93 -1.55 7.11
C VAL A 58 -0.66 -2.54 6.00
N ALA A 59 -1.54 -2.59 5.00
CA ALA A 59 -1.27 -3.26 3.74
C ALA A 59 -0.62 -2.26 2.78
N VAL A 60 0.40 -2.69 2.03
CA VAL A 60 1.04 -1.86 1.01
C VAL A 60 0.65 -2.39 -0.36
N VAL A 61 0.31 -1.48 -1.26
CA VAL A 61 -0.11 -1.79 -2.63
C VAL A 61 0.85 -1.10 -3.59
N VAL A 62 1.57 -1.89 -4.38
CA VAL A 62 2.46 -1.39 -5.45
C VAL A 62 1.64 -1.39 -6.74
N ASN A 63 1.08 -0.24 -7.07
CA ASN A 63 0.16 -0.05 -8.18
C ASN A 63 0.88 0.32 -9.49
N LYS A 64 0.17 0.17 -10.60
CA LYS A 64 0.64 0.44 -11.97
C LYS A 64 1.80 -0.48 -12.40
N MET A 65 1.77 -1.74 -11.95
CA MET A 65 2.76 -2.75 -12.37
C MET A 65 2.76 -2.98 -13.89
N ASP A 66 1.64 -2.70 -14.57
CA ASP A 66 1.53 -2.69 -16.03
C ASP A 66 2.51 -1.72 -16.71
N ARG A 67 2.91 -0.63 -16.03
CA ARG A 67 3.85 0.36 -16.57
C ARG A 67 5.31 0.00 -16.40
N VAL A 68 5.59 -1.08 -15.68
CA VAL A 68 6.94 -1.64 -15.47
C VAL A 68 6.98 -3.10 -15.89
N ASP A 69 6.12 -3.48 -16.83
CA ASP A 69 6.01 -4.81 -17.43
C ASP A 69 5.91 -5.93 -16.39
N PHE A 70 5.22 -5.66 -15.28
CA PHE A 70 5.07 -6.58 -14.14
C PHE A 70 6.41 -7.13 -13.62
N SER A 71 7.46 -6.31 -13.65
CA SER A 71 8.81 -6.69 -13.20
C SER A 71 8.85 -7.07 -11.72
N ALA A 72 9.10 -8.36 -11.44
CA ALA A 72 9.33 -8.88 -10.09
C ALA A 72 10.50 -8.18 -9.39
N ALA A 73 11.56 -7.86 -10.13
CA ALA A 73 12.72 -7.16 -9.60
C ALA A 73 12.35 -5.75 -9.09
N ARG A 74 11.57 -5.00 -9.88
CA ARG A 74 11.12 -3.66 -9.48
C ARG A 74 10.19 -3.71 -8.27
N PHE A 75 9.28 -4.68 -8.24
CA PHE A 75 8.42 -4.90 -7.08
C PHE A 75 9.25 -5.22 -5.82
N ASN A 76 10.21 -6.14 -5.92
CA ASN A 76 11.04 -6.54 -4.78
C ASN A 76 11.89 -5.39 -4.22
N GLU A 77 12.41 -4.53 -5.09
CA GLU A 77 13.13 -3.30 -4.70
C GLU A 77 12.22 -2.39 -3.86
N ILE A 78 11.03 -2.06 -4.38
CA ILE A 78 10.06 -1.19 -3.70
C ILE A 78 9.60 -1.84 -2.38
N SER A 79 9.29 -3.14 -2.41
CA SER A 79 8.83 -3.91 -1.27
C SER A 79 9.85 -3.91 -0.14
N ALA A 80 11.12 -4.11 -0.44
CA ALA A 80 12.20 -4.05 0.54
C ALA A 80 12.35 -2.63 1.12
N GLU A 81 12.34 -1.60 0.28
CA GLU A 81 12.51 -0.21 0.71
C GLU A 81 11.36 0.25 1.63
N ILE A 82 10.11 0.00 1.25
CA ILE A 82 8.96 0.42 2.06
C ILE A 82 8.84 -0.38 3.35
N SER A 83 9.10 -1.69 3.29
CA SER A 83 9.05 -2.54 4.48
C SER A 83 10.09 -2.10 5.50
N ALA A 84 11.33 -1.82 5.06
CA ALA A 84 12.37 -1.31 5.95
C ALA A 84 11.98 0.05 6.58
N HIS A 85 11.38 0.95 5.79
CA HIS A 85 10.90 2.24 6.30
C HIS A 85 9.80 2.07 7.36
N LEU A 86 8.79 1.24 7.10
CA LEU A 86 7.68 1.01 8.03
C LEU A 86 8.16 0.29 9.30
N ILE A 87 9.03 -0.71 9.17
CA ILE A 87 9.63 -1.42 10.33
C ILE A 87 10.44 -0.44 11.19
N GLY A 88 11.18 0.48 10.58
CA GLY A 88 11.89 1.55 11.30
C GLY A 88 10.96 2.48 12.10
N LEU A 89 9.68 2.55 11.73
CA LEU A 89 8.62 3.26 12.45
C LEU A 89 7.87 2.35 13.44
N GLY A 90 8.26 1.09 13.61
CA GLY A 90 7.54 0.13 14.45
C GLY A 90 6.21 -0.34 13.85
N VAL A 91 6.03 -0.21 12.53
CA VAL A 91 4.87 -0.70 11.79
C VAL A 91 5.32 -1.85 10.89
N THR A 92 4.79 -3.05 11.10
CA THR A 92 5.04 -4.18 10.22
C THR A 92 3.93 -4.27 9.18
N PRO A 93 4.24 -4.20 7.87
CA PRO A 93 3.23 -4.38 6.84
C PRO A 93 2.56 -5.75 6.96
N THR A 94 1.24 -5.80 6.82
CA THR A 94 0.48 -7.07 6.80
C THR A 94 0.68 -7.81 5.49
N ALA A 95 0.77 -7.07 4.38
CA ALA A 95 1.10 -7.58 3.06
C ALA A 95 1.71 -6.45 2.21
N VAL A 96 2.48 -6.84 1.19
CA VAL A 96 2.87 -5.97 0.08
C VAL A 96 2.38 -6.65 -1.20
N VAL A 97 1.48 -6.00 -1.94
CA VAL A 97 0.75 -6.61 -3.07
C VAL A 97 1.06 -5.86 -4.37
N PRO A 98 1.54 -6.54 -5.43
CA PRO A 98 1.68 -5.95 -6.76
C PRO A 98 0.33 -5.92 -7.46
N ILE A 99 -0.08 -4.76 -7.98
CA ILE A 99 -1.34 -4.64 -8.71
C ILE A 99 -1.23 -3.79 -9.98
N SER A 100 -2.20 -3.99 -10.86
CA SER A 100 -2.66 -2.95 -11.78
C SER A 100 -4.13 -2.63 -11.47
N ALA A 101 -4.40 -1.46 -10.89
CA ALA A 101 -5.78 -1.02 -10.69
C ALA A 101 -6.53 -0.77 -12.02
N ARG A 102 -5.78 -0.55 -13.11
CA ARG A 102 -6.33 -0.34 -14.45
C ARG A 102 -6.84 -1.63 -15.06
N ASP A 103 -6.02 -2.68 -14.97
CA ASP A 103 -6.27 -3.94 -15.65
C ASP A 103 -6.82 -5.04 -14.70
N GLY A 104 -6.87 -4.75 -13.39
CA GLY A 104 -7.47 -5.60 -12.36
C GLY A 104 -6.52 -6.61 -11.70
N ASP A 105 -5.27 -6.73 -12.17
CA ASP A 105 -4.30 -7.71 -11.66
C ASP A 105 -4.01 -7.52 -10.17
N GLY A 106 -4.08 -8.59 -9.40
CA GLY A 106 -3.73 -8.61 -7.97
C GLY A 106 -4.71 -7.88 -7.05
N VAL A 107 -5.75 -7.23 -7.60
CA VAL A 107 -6.78 -6.55 -6.81
C VAL A 107 -7.69 -7.57 -6.13
N ALA A 108 -8.38 -8.39 -6.91
CA ALA A 108 -9.27 -9.44 -6.42
C ALA A 108 -8.87 -10.84 -6.89
N GLU A 109 -8.06 -10.93 -7.94
CA GLU A 109 -7.68 -12.19 -8.56
C GLU A 109 -6.19 -12.19 -8.91
N HIS A 110 -5.56 -13.36 -8.77
CA HIS A 110 -4.24 -13.61 -9.34
C HIS A 110 -4.34 -13.79 -10.85
N THR A 111 -3.42 -13.18 -11.58
CA THR A 111 -3.34 -13.30 -13.03
C THR A 111 -2.00 -13.89 -13.44
N PRO A 112 -1.87 -14.45 -14.65
CA PRO A 112 -0.59 -14.96 -15.15
C PRO A 112 0.53 -13.90 -15.20
N ARG A 113 0.18 -12.61 -15.26
CA ARG A 113 1.16 -11.50 -15.31
C ARG A 113 1.93 -11.32 -14.00
N ILE A 114 1.37 -11.82 -12.90
CA ILE A 114 1.97 -11.79 -11.56
C ILE A 114 2.20 -13.20 -11.00
N GLU A 115 2.42 -14.20 -11.86
CA GLU A 115 2.64 -15.60 -11.43
C GLU A 115 3.84 -15.78 -10.48
N TRP A 116 4.80 -14.85 -10.54
CA TRP A 116 5.96 -14.81 -9.64
C TRP A 116 5.59 -14.37 -8.22
N TYR A 117 4.39 -13.81 -8.01
CA TYR A 117 3.90 -13.36 -6.72
C TYR A 117 2.95 -14.39 -6.09
N ASN A 118 3.32 -14.87 -4.90
CA ASN A 118 2.59 -15.91 -4.16
C ASN A 118 1.94 -15.39 -2.87
N GLY A 119 1.88 -14.06 -2.68
CA GLY A 119 1.19 -13.45 -1.54
C GLY A 119 -0.32 -13.27 -1.79
N PRO A 120 -1.06 -12.65 -0.87
CA PRO A 120 -2.49 -12.43 -1.03
C PRO A 120 -2.82 -11.35 -2.08
N THR A 121 -4.03 -11.39 -2.64
CA THR A 121 -4.62 -10.24 -3.34
C THR A 121 -4.97 -9.12 -2.36
N VAL A 122 -5.29 -7.92 -2.88
CA VAL A 122 -5.72 -6.79 -2.02
C VAL A 122 -6.97 -7.14 -1.23
N VAL A 123 -7.94 -7.84 -1.84
CA VAL A 123 -9.17 -8.26 -1.16
C VAL A 123 -8.89 -9.27 -0.04
N GLU A 124 -7.95 -10.19 -0.21
CA GLU A 124 -7.59 -11.16 0.82
C GLU A 124 -6.75 -10.55 1.96
N ALA A 125 -6.04 -9.46 1.67
CA ALA A 125 -5.23 -8.73 2.65
C ALA A 125 -6.06 -7.81 3.57
N LEU A 126 -7.34 -7.59 3.29
CA LEU A 126 -8.29 -6.74 4.03
C LEU A 126 -9.31 -7.57 4.82
#